data_AF-A0A0G1G3I1-F1
#
_entry.id   AF-A0A0G1G3I1-F1
#
_cell.length_a   1.000
_cell.length_b   1.000
_cell.length_c   1.000
_cell.angle_alpha   90.00
_cell.angle_beta   90.00
_cell.angle_gamma   90.00
#
_symmetry.space_group_name_H-M   'P 1'
#
loop_
_entity.id
_entity.type
_entity.pdbx_description
1 polymer ?
#
loop_
_entity_poly.entity_id
_entity_poly.type
_entity_poly.pdbx_seq_one_letter_code
_entity_poly.pdbx_strand_id
1 'polypeptide(L)'
;MTHHFIGWIGSFLFATCAVPQAVKTWKTKKAEDLSWLFLLFWILGELLTFSYIVTDDILIGITHYPLYVNYVFNIIIIFYLLYAKKRYK
;
A
#
# COMPACT_ATOMS: atom_id res chain seq x y z
N MET A 1 -26.13 -4.58 8.53
CA MET A 1 -25.59 -3.21 8.73
C MET A 1 -24.23 -3.20 9.41
N THR A 2 -24.00 -3.98 10.48
CA THR A 2 -22.71 -4.10 11.19
C THR A 2 -21.53 -4.58 10.33
N HIS A 3 -21.74 -5.53 9.42
CA HIS A 3 -20.67 -6.07 8.56
C HIS A 3 -20.05 -5.05 7.59
N HIS A 4 -20.87 -4.12 7.05
CA HIS A 4 -20.37 -3.09 6.16
C HIS A 4 -19.45 -2.12 6.88
N PHE A 5 -19.80 -1.75 8.13
CA PHE A 5 -18.99 -0.84 8.93
C PHE A 5 -17.61 -1.42 9.25
N ILE A 6 -17.55 -2.71 9.60
CA ILE A 6 -16.28 -3.43 9.84
C ILE A 6 -15.43 -3.46 8.57
N GLY A 7 -16.05 -3.76 7.42
CA GLY A 7 -15.38 -3.74 6.12
C GLY A 7 -14.77 -2.38 5.78
N TRP A 8 -15.55 -1.31 5.90
CA TRP A 8 -15.09 0.06 5.63
C TRP A 8 -13.93 0.48 6.54
N ILE A 9 -14.02 0.19 7.85
CA ILE A 9 -12.92 0.46 8.79
C ILE A 9 -11.68 -0.36 8.43
N GLY A 10 -11.86 -1.65 8.16
CA GLY A 10 -10.76 -2.53 7.77
C GLY A 10 -10.05 -2.03 6.52
N SER A 11 -10.79 -1.68 5.47
CA SER A 11 -10.23 -1.12 4.23
C SER A 11 -9.50 0.20 4.47
N PHE A 12 -10.05 1.09 5.32
CA PHE A 12 -9.39 2.36 5.65
C PHE A 12 -8.08 2.15 6.41
N LEU A 13 -8.08 1.26 7.40
CA LEU A 13 -6.88 0.93 8.17
C LEU A 13 -5.82 0.30 7.27
N PHE A 14 -6.19 -0.63 6.38
CA PHE A 14 -5.26 -1.21 5.41
C PHE A 14 -4.74 -0.18 4.39
N ALA A 15 -5.55 0.82 4.02
CA ALA A 15 -5.10 1.86 3.11
C ALA A 15 -4.07 2.79 3.78
N THR A 16 -4.20 3.00 5.09
CA THR A 16 -3.40 4.01 5.81
C THR A 16 -2.32 3.42 6.71
N CYS A 17 -2.23 2.10 6.84
CA CYS A 17 -1.29 1.43 7.77
C CYS A 17 0.18 1.71 7.46
N ALA A 18 0.51 2.01 6.20
CA ALA A 18 1.84 2.36 5.75
C ALA A 18 2.27 3.79 6.13
N VAL A 19 1.30 4.68 6.38
CA VAL A 19 1.54 6.11 6.63
C VAL A 19 2.40 6.36 7.87
N PRO A 20 2.12 5.74 9.05
CA PRO A 20 2.94 5.93 10.24
C PRO A 20 4.42 5.57 10.00
N GLN A 21 4.69 4.51 9.25
CA GLN A 21 6.05 4.09 8.92
C GLN A 21 6.73 5.10 7.98
N ALA A 22 6.03 5.56 6.94
CA ALA A 22 6.54 6.59 6.04
C ALA A 22 6.87 7.90 6.77
N VAL A 23 5.97 8.34 7.65
CA VAL A 23 6.15 9.54 8.50
C VAL A 23 7.33 9.35 9.45
N LYS A 24 7.47 8.18 10.09
CA LYS A 24 8.60 7.87 10.97
C LYS A 24 9.91 7.97 10.20
N THR A 25 10.03 7.29 9.07
CA THR A 25 11.23 7.33 8.22
C THR A 25 11.52 8.74 7.71
N TRP A 26 10.49 9.53 7.40
CA TRP A 26 10.67 10.92 7.00
C TRP A 26 11.22 11.81 8.12
N LYS A 27 10.75 11.62 9.36
CA LYS A 27 11.19 12.39 10.53
C LYS A 27 12.58 11.97 11.00
N THR A 28 12.85 10.68 11.08
CA THR A 28 14.13 10.16 11.60
C THR A 28 15.25 10.22 10.58
N LYS A 29 14.92 10.28 9.28
CA LYS A 29 15.87 10.12 8.18
C LYS A 29 16.72 8.86 8.33
N LYS A 30 16.10 7.80 8.85
CA LYS A 30 16.70 6.46 9.02
C LYS A 30 15.79 5.42 8.40
N ALA A 31 16.40 4.53 7.62
CA ALA A 31 15.72 3.43 6.95
C ALA A 31 16.49 2.10 7.08
N GLU A 32 17.54 2.04 7.89
CA GLU A 32 18.33 0.83 8.17
C GLU A 32 17.46 -0.36 8.58
N ASP A 33 16.47 -0.14 9.45
CA ASP A 33 15.57 -1.17 9.97
C ASP A 33 14.60 -1.76 8.92
N LEU A 34 14.38 -1.06 7.80
CA LEU A 34 13.48 -1.54 6.74
C LEU A 34 14.19 -2.60 5.88
N SER A 35 13.70 -3.84 5.90
CA SER A 35 14.24 -4.90 5.06
C SER A 35 14.04 -4.59 3.56
N TRP A 36 15.11 -4.72 2.77
CA TRP A 36 15.03 -4.59 1.31
C TRP A 36 14.08 -5.64 0.71
N LEU A 37 14.16 -6.88 1.20
CA LEU A 37 13.32 -7.97 0.71
C LEU A 37 11.84 -7.71 1.02
N PHE A 38 11.55 -7.16 2.20
CA PHE A 38 10.19 -6.75 2.57
C PHE A 38 9.64 -5.71 1.58
N LEU A 39 10.39 -4.63 1.32
CA LEU A 39 9.93 -3.57 0.41
C LEU A 39 9.76 -4.10 -1.04
N LEU A 40 10.65 -4.98 -1.50
CA LEU A 40 10.57 -5.58 -2.83
C LEU A 40 9.38 -6.52 -2.97
N PHE A 41 9.14 -7.41 -2.00
CA PHE A 41 7.98 -8.29 -2.02
C PHE A 41 6.68 -7.51 -1.89
N TRP A 42 6.68 -6.44 -1.10
CA TRP A 42 5.50 -5.60 -0.97
C TRP A 42 5.16 -4.88 -2.28
N ILE A 43 6.11 -4.20 -2.93
CA ILE A 43 5.82 -3.53 -4.22
C ILE A 43 5.41 -4.52 -5.31
N LEU A 44 6.06 -5.69 -5.39
CA LEU A 44 5.69 -6.70 -6.37
C LEU A 44 4.29 -7.26 -6.10
N GLY A 45 3.98 -7.57 -4.84
CA GLY A 45 2.66 -8.05 -4.44
C GLY A 45 1.55 -7.04 -4.74
N GLU A 46 1.79 -5.76 -4.43
CA GLU A 46 0.85 -4.66 -4.72
C GLU A 46 0.59 -4.52 -6.21
N LEU A 47 1.63 -4.50 -7.04
CA LEU A 47 1.50 -4.37 -8.49
C LEU A 47 0.78 -5.56 -9.14
N LEU A 48 1.13 -6.79 -8.73
CA LEU A 48 0.49 -8.00 -9.23
C LEU A 48 -0.99 -8.04 -8.84
N THR A 49 -1.31 -7.74 -7.59
CA THR A 49 -2.69 -7.78 -7.09
C THR A 49 -3.54 -6.67 -7.69
N PHE A 50 -2.98 -5.46 -7.81
CA PHE A 50 -3.67 -4.35 -8.47
C PHE A 50 -3.98 -4.68 -9.94
N SER A 51 -3.01 -5.24 -10.67
CA SER A 51 -3.21 -5.64 -12.07
C SER A 51 -4.28 -6.73 -12.21
N TYR A 52 -4.27 -7.71 -11.30
CA TYR A 52 -5.27 -8.77 -11.23
C TYR A 52 -6.68 -8.20 -11.03
N ILE A 53 -6.87 -7.35 -10.00
CA ILE A 53 -8.17 -6.75 -9.69
C ILE A 53 -8.68 -5.88 -10.83
N VAL A 54 -7.81 -5.04 -11.43
CA VAL A 54 -8.20 -4.20 -12.58
C VAL A 54 -8.66 -5.05 -13.75
N THR A 55 -7.98 -6.17 -14.03
CA THR A 55 -8.35 -7.06 -15.13
C THR A 55 -9.69 -7.76 -14.86
N ASP A 56 -9.90 -8.23 -13.63
CA ASP A 56 -11.13 -8.91 -13.21
C ASP A 56 -12.33 -7.96 -13.22
N ASP A 57 -12.17 -6.74 -12.70
CA ASP A 57 -13.19 -5.69 -12.68
C ASP A 57 -13.63 -5.27 -14.09
N ILE A 58 -12.68 -5.15 -15.04
CA ILE A 58 -12.99 -4.87 -16.45
C ILE A 58 -13.79 -6.01 -17.08
N LEU A 59 -13.44 -7.27 -16.75
CA LEU A 59 -14.12 -8.45 -17.30
C LEU A 59 -15.55 -8.61 -16.77
N ILE A 60 -15.76 -8.34 -15.47
CA ILE A 60 -17.03 -8.53 -14.78
C ILE A 60 -17.93 -7.27 -14.89
N GLY A 61 -17.35 -6.11 -15.23
CA GLY A 61 -18.07 -4.84 -15.33
C GLY A 61 -18.44 -4.22 -13.97
N ILE A 62 -17.74 -4.62 -12.91
CA ILE A 62 -17.89 -4.09 -11.54
C ILE A 62 -16.62 -3.33 -11.20
N THR A 63 -16.72 -2.18 -10.53
CA THR A 63 -15.54 -1.40 -10.12
C THR A 63 -15.42 -1.32 -8.61
N HIS A 64 -14.35 -1.87 -8.06
CA HIS A 64 -14.06 -1.85 -6.63
C HIS A 64 -13.24 -0.60 -6.23
N TYR A 65 -13.87 0.58 -6.28
CA TYR A 65 -13.21 1.87 -5.99
C TYR A 65 -12.35 1.91 -4.70
N PRO A 66 -12.78 1.37 -3.55
CA PRO A 66 -11.99 1.43 -2.32
C PRO A 66 -10.65 0.68 -2.42
N LEU A 67 -10.63 -0.45 -3.14
CA LEU A 67 -9.40 -1.21 -3.34
C LEU A 67 -8.42 -0.44 -4.22
N TYR A 68 -8.89 0.24 -5.26
CA TYR A 68 -8.02 0.97 -6.19
C TYR A 68 -7.30 2.10 -5.47
N VAL A 69 -8.03 2.84 -4.64
CA VAL A 69 -7.46 3.90 -3.81
C VAL A 69 -6.42 3.32 -2.84
N ASN A 70 -6.70 2.17 -2.23
CA ASN A 70 -5.76 1.47 -1.35
C ASN A 70 -4.44 1.13 -2.07
N TYR A 71 -4.50 0.41 -3.19
CA TYR A 71 -3.30 -0.02 -3.94
C TYR A 71 -2.51 1.19 -4.46
N VAL A 72 -3.17 2.18 -5.07
CA VAL A 72 -2.49 3.37 -5.58
C VAL A 72 -1.79 4.12 -4.46
N PHE A 73 -2.45 4.29 -3.32
CA PHE A 73 -1.88 4.99 -2.17
C PHE A 73 -0.71 4.23 -1.54
N ASN A 74 -0.83 2.90 -1.37
CA ASN A 74 0.26 2.06 -0.89
C ASN A 74 1.46 2.06 -1.83
N ILE A 75 1.23 1.96 -3.15
CA ILE A 75 2.30 2.05 -4.17
C ILE A 75 3.10 3.36 -4.02
N ILE A 76 2.43 4.50 -3.86
CA ILE A 76 3.09 5.81 -3.64
C ILE A 76 3.97 5.78 -2.39
N ILE A 77 3.45 5.24 -1.28
CA ILE A 77 4.20 5.14 -0.03
C ILE A 77 5.40 4.21 -0.17
N ILE A 78 5.25 3.06 -0.81
CA ILE A 78 6.34 2.10 -1.00
C ILE A 78 7.44 2.70 -1.87
N PHE A 79 7.10 3.44 -2.93
CA PHE A 79 8.08 4.17 -3.73
C PHE A 79 8.86 5.18 -2.89
N TYR A 80 8.17 5.92 -2.02
CA TYR A 80 8.84 6.81 -1.07
C TYR A 80 9.76 6.04 -0.10
N LEU A 81 9.32 4.90 0.44
CA LEU A 81 10.11 4.08 1.36
C LEU A 81 11.33 3.45 0.67
N LEU A 82 11.21 3.02 -0.58
CA LEU A 82 12.33 2.54 -1.40
C LEU A 82 13.35 3.65 -1.67
N TYR A 83 12.88 4.84 -2.02
CA TYR A 83 13.74 6.02 -2.15
C TYR A 83 14.45 6.34 -0.83
N ALA A 84 13.70 6.36 0.27
CA ALA A 84 14.24 6.59 1.60
C ALA A 84 15.26 5.51 1.98
N LYS A 85 15.00 4.23 1.70
CA LYS A 85 15.95 3.14 1.95
C LYS A 85 17.27 3.31 1.21
N LYS A 86 17.23 3.89 0.00
CA LYS A 86 18.44 4.18 -0.78
C LYS A 86 19.19 5.42 -0.30
N ARG A 87 18.47 6.44 0.19
CA ARG A 87 19.04 7.77 0.49
C ARG A 87 19.37 7.97 1.97
N TYR A 88 18.53 7.47 2.84
CA TYR A 88 18.66 7.58 4.30
C TYR A 88 19.51 6.40 4.77
N LYS A 89 20.58 6.73 5.50
CA LYS A 89 21.44 5.71 6.11
C LYS A 89 20.68 4.98 7.20
#